data_AF-A0ABD3NBN6-F1
#
_entry.id   AF-A0ABD3NBN6-F1
#
_cell.length_a   1.000
_cell.length_b   1.000
_cell.length_c   1.000
_cell.angle_alpha   90.00
_cell.angle_beta   90.00
_cell.angle_gamma   90.00
#
_symmetry.space_group_name_H-M   'P 1'
#
loop_
_entity.id
_entity.type
_entity.pdbx_description
1 polymer ?
#
loop_
_entity_poly.entity_id
_entity_poly.type
_entity_poly.pdbx_seq_one_letter_code
_entity_poly.pdbx_strand_id
1 'polypeptide(L)'
;MAGKRRASVLFSLLLFPLLLPIMSDNGPKRRRTSAEDGRHRNLTIDAQVSLLNVGGTKFQVSKTTLIENSSYFEALLSGRWREGDDEPGGETFIDQDPAAFDILLTYMRCGLVHMPREDLYLAKKTLMLAEYLGINGFLITVKAVTVKNISRRGEYLSDEVSEAAQFDSRFGSLRLAVEKEILPICFFPPDDGLKIQVVDRTFYASKAVLTEKSGYFSRLLTTNPQDYWMDTIICGENADVLQVVLQMLTCPNSAFTTMTEKFHSVSGQNVKFRHFYVQAILTYIDKLQLHVDFRDNCVQTITHTFNA
;
A
#
# COMPACT_ATOMS: atom_id res chain seq x y z
N MET A 1 -54.51 30.26 -12.40
CA MET A 1 -53.52 30.36 -11.29
C MET A 1 -53.14 28.93 -10.90
N ALA A 2 -52.26 28.17 -11.55
CA ALA A 2 -50.89 28.37 -12.05
C ALA A 2 -49.84 28.56 -10.94
N GLY A 3 -48.99 27.53 -10.72
CA GLY A 3 -47.77 27.53 -9.90
C GLY A 3 -47.55 26.21 -9.15
N LYS A 4 -47.45 25.02 -9.78
CA LYS A 4 -46.39 24.46 -10.64
C LYS A 4 -45.12 24.03 -9.87
N ARG A 5 -45.09 22.75 -9.49
CA ARG A 5 -43.90 21.95 -9.14
C ARG A 5 -42.99 21.80 -10.37
N ARG A 6 -41.67 21.88 -10.17
CA ARG A 6 -40.59 21.40 -11.06
C ARG A 6 -39.49 20.88 -10.12
N ALA A 7 -39.10 19.61 -10.04
CA ALA A 7 -38.67 18.65 -11.07
C ALA A 7 -37.62 19.25 -12.00
N SER A 8 -36.34 19.12 -11.62
CA SER A 8 -35.21 19.31 -12.51
C SER A 8 -34.59 17.96 -12.82
N VAL A 9 -34.58 17.64 -14.12
CA VAL A 9 -34.04 16.44 -14.73
C VAL A 9 -32.61 16.73 -15.18
N LEU A 10 -31.78 15.71 -15.02
CA LEU A 10 -30.39 15.57 -15.43
C LEU A 10 -30.16 15.62 -16.96
N PHE A 11 -28.88 15.85 -17.30
CA PHE A 11 -28.14 15.47 -18.52
C PHE A 11 -28.29 16.32 -19.80
N SER A 12 -27.16 16.89 -20.24
CA SER A 12 -26.39 16.37 -21.39
C SER A 12 -25.22 17.27 -21.78
N LEU A 13 -24.10 16.63 -22.12
CA LEU A 13 -22.92 17.16 -22.79
C LEU A 13 -23.25 17.96 -24.06
N LEU A 14 -22.41 18.96 -24.36
CA LEU A 14 -22.05 19.30 -25.74
C LEU A 14 -20.55 19.62 -25.88
N LEU A 15 -19.90 18.81 -26.71
CA LEU A 15 -18.68 19.06 -27.47
C LEU A 15 -18.91 20.21 -28.46
N PHE A 16 -17.86 20.91 -28.93
CA PHE A 16 -17.49 21.07 -30.36
C PHE A 16 -16.26 22.02 -30.51
N PRO A 17 -15.44 21.87 -31.60
CA PRO A 17 -14.10 22.43 -31.80
C PRO A 17 -14.10 23.63 -32.78
N LEU A 18 -12.92 24.22 -33.09
CA LEU A 18 -12.63 24.78 -34.43
C LEU A 18 -11.15 25.14 -34.66
N LEU A 19 -10.71 24.87 -35.90
CA LEU A 19 -9.38 24.99 -36.49
C LEU A 19 -8.98 26.44 -36.90
N LEU A 20 -7.66 26.60 -37.07
CA LEU A 20 -6.86 27.69 -37.65
C LEU A 20 -7.30 28.21 -39.04
N PRO A 21 -6.70 29.35 -39.48
CA PRO A 21 -5.99 29.36 -40.75
C PRO A 21 -4.56 29.97 -40.69
N ILE A 22 -3.79 29.73 -41.78
CA ILE A 22 -2.34 29.93 -41.97
C ILE A 22 -2.06 31.09 -42.97
N MET A 23 -0.81 31.61 -42.92
CA MET A 23 -0.02 32.37 -43.92
C MET A 23 -0.09 33.91 -43.78
N SER A 24 0.93 34.73 -44.05
CA SER A 24 2.41 34.69 -44.11
C SER A 24 2.79 36.09 -44.61
N ASP A 25 3.66 36.87 -43.94
CA ASP A 25 4.56 37.80 -44.66
C ASP A 25 5.72 38.31 -43.79
N ASN A 26 6.90 38.46 -44.43
CA ASN A 26 8.17 38.91 -43.87
C ASN A 26 8.42 40.39 -44.23
N GLY A 27 8.97 41.19 -43.31
CA GLY A 27 9.57 42.49 -43.66
C GLY A 27 10.07 43.31 -42.46
N PRO A 28 11.29 43.91 -42.49
CA PRO A 28 12.05 44.23 -41.27
C PRO A 28 12.02 45.71 -40.85
N LYS A 29 12.61 45.98 -39.66
CA LYS A 29 12.98 47.25 -38.98
C LYS A 29 12.10 47.47 -37.73
N ARG A 30 12.62 47.77 -36.52
CA ARG A 30 13.68 48.73 -36.20
C ARG A 30 14.07 48.54 -34.72
N ARG A 31 15.37 48.41 -34.47
CA ARG A 31 16.01 48.40 -33.15
C ARG A 31 15.81 49.77 -32.48
N ARG A 32 15.15 49.80 -31.31
CA ARG A 32 15.27 50.89 -30.33
C ARG A 32 15.36 50.29 -28.94
N THR A 33 16.57 50.36 -28.41
CA THR A 33 16.93 50.28 -27.01
C THR A 33 16.19 51.35 -26.22
N SER A 34 15.75 51.05 -24.99
CA SER A 34 16.02 51.80 -23.74
C SER A 34 14.97 51.51 -22.67
N ALA A 35 15.44 51.55 -21.42
CA ALA A 35 14.72 51.59 -20.16
C ALA A 35 14.28 50.24 -19.57
N GLU A 36 15.26 49.66 -18.89
CA GLU A 36 15.09 48.85 -17.69
C GLU A 36 14.08 49.53 -16.74
N ASP A 37 12.92 48.90 -16.54
CA ASP A 37 12.08 49.17 -15.38
C ASP A 37 12.19 47.96 -14.46
N GLY A 38 13.29 47.94 -13.71
CA GLY A 38 13.60 46.99 -12.67
C GLY A 38 12.64 47.16 -11.50
N ARG A 39 11.39 46.72 -11.68
CA ARG A 39 10.48 46.46 -10.56
C ARG A 39 10.87 45.11 -9.97
N HIS A 40 11.97 45.12 -9.22
CA HIS A 40 12.25 44.12 -8.20
C HIS A 40 11.00 44.05 -7.31
N ARG A 41 10.14 43.07 -7.60
CA ARG A 41 9.18 42.57 -6.62
C ARG A 41 10.06 41.91 -5.57
N ASN A 42 10.45 42.68 -4.57
CA ASN A 42 10.83 42.13 -3.29
C ASN A 42 9.60 41.35 -2.82
N LEU A 43 9.58 40.06 -3.15
CA LEU A 43 8.73 39.07 -2.52
C LEU A 43 9.28 38.94 -1.09
N THR A 44 8.95 39.91 -0.25
CA THR A 44 8.78 39.62 1.17
C THR A 44 7.66 38.61 1.22
N ILE A 45 8.04 37.33 1.17
CA ILE A 45 7.21 36.23 1.64
C ILE A 45 7.11 36.48 3.15
N ASP A 46 6.28 37.44 3.54
CA ASP A 46 5.70 37.41 4.87
C ASP A 46 5.06 36.03 4.95
N ALA A 47 5.55 35.19 5.86
CA ALA A 47 4.96 33.92 6.19
C ALA A 47 3.58 34.19 6.79
N GLN A 48 2.62 34.58 5.94
CA GLN A 48 1.29 34.96 6.35
C GLN A 48 0.67 33.70 6.92
N VAL A 49 0.45 33.74 8.22
CA VAL A 49 -0.12 32.63 8.96
C VAL A 49 -1.62 32.60 8.69
N SER A 50 -2.13 31.44 8.27
CA SER A 50 -3.54 31.14 8.11
C SER A 50 -4.04 30.31 9.28
N LEU A 51 -5.27 30.60 9.73
CA LEU A 51 -6.00 29.80 10.69
C LEU A 51 -7.00 28.93 9.93
N LEU A 52 -6.82 27.62 9.98
CA LEU A 52 -7.71 26.63 9.37
C LEU A 52 -8.53 25.96 10.46
N ASN A 53 -9.83 25.80 10.26
CA ASN A 53 -10.70 25.02 11.12
C ASN A 53 -11.14 23.76 10.36
N VAL A 54 -10.55 22.61 10.71
CA VAL A 54 -10.82 21.33 10.05
C VAL A 54 -11.68 20.48 10.97
N GLY A 55 -12.94 20.25 10.58
CA GLY A 55 -13.89 19.45 11.36
C GLY A 55 -14.07 19.91 12.81
N GLY A 56 -13.86 21.20 13.10
CA GLY A 56 -13.92 21.79 14.45
C GLY A 56 -12.56 21.97 15.14
N THR A 57 -11.46 21.45 14.59
CA THR A 57 -10.11 21.61 15.15
C THR A 57 -9.35 22.72 14.44
N LYS A 58 -8.74 23.63 15.23
CA LYS A 58 -8.01 24.78 14.69
C LYS A 58 -6.54 24.44 14.46
N PHE A 59 -6.06 24.71 13.25
CA PHE A 59 -4.68 24.55 12.82
C PHE A 59 -4.11 25.91 12.40
N GLN A 60 -2.89 26.18 12.86
CA GLN A 60 -2.14 27.37 12.47
C GLN A 60 -1.01 26.98 11.52
N VAL A 61 -1.04 27.50 10.29
CA VAL A 61 -0.13 27.08 9.21
C VAL A 61 0.23 28.27 8.33
N SER A 62 1.45 28.35 7.82
CA SER A 62 1.80 29.37 6.82
C SER A 62 1.12 29.09 5.49
N LYS A 63 0.72 30.15 4.77
CA LYS A 63 0.18 30.01 3.41
C LYS A 63 1.16 29.33 2.45
N THR A 64 2.46 29.58 2.61
CA THR A 64 3.52 28.97 1.78
C THR A 64 3.49 27.45 1.88
N THR A 65 3.46 26.90 3.10
CA THR A 65 3.40 25.45 3.32
C THR A 65 2.18 24.81 2.66
N LEU A 66 1.03 25.48 2.68
CA LEU A 66 -0.18 24.98 2.05
C LEU A 66 -0.09 25.04 0.51
N ILE A 67 0.32 26.18 -0.04
CA ILE A 67 0.36 26.43 -1.50
C ILE A 67 1.41 25.52 -2.17
N GLU A 68 2.59 25.36 -1.58
CA GLU A 68 3.67 24.57 -2.16
C GLU A 68 3.36 23.06 -2.23
N ASN A 69 2.44 22.57 -1.39
CA ASN A 69 2.18 21.15 -1.24
C ASN A 69 0.80 20.70 -1.71
N SER A 70 -0.11 21.62 -2.05
CA SER A 70 -1.51 21.31 -2.36
C SER A 70 -2.06 22.23 -3.44
N SER A 71 -2.51 21.63 -4.55
CA SER A 71 -3.20 22.36 -5.61
C SER A 71 -4.55 22.92 -5.16
N TYR A 72 -5.21 22.26 -4.19
CA TYR A 72 -6.44 22.76 -3.58
C TYR A 72 -6.19 24.08 -2.84
N PHE A 73 -5.18 24.13 -1.97
CA PHE A 73 -4.86 25.34 -1.23
C PHE A 73 -4.26 26.44 -2.10
N GLU A 74 -3.47 26.07 -3.12
CA GLU A 74 -3.04 27.02 -4.15
C GLU A 74 -4.24 27.71 -4.81
N ALA A 75 -5.24 26.94 -5.25
CA ALA A 75 -6.45 27.48 -5.86
C ALA A 75 -7.28 28.32 -4.87
N LEU A 76 -7.46 27.84 -3.64
CA LEU A 76 -8.23 28.50 -2.59
C LEU A 76 -7.60 29.85 -2.20
N LEU A 77 -6.28 29.89 -2.05
CA LEU A 77 -5.53 31.06 -1.59
C LEU A 77 -5.06 31.98 -2.73
N SER A 78 -5.33 31.62 -4.00
CA SER A 78 -4.99 32.42 -5.18
C SER A 78 -5.69 33.79 -5.25
N GLY A 79 -6.65 34.06 -4.38
CA GLY A 79 -7.43 35.30 -4.37
C GLY A 79 -8.44 35.42 -5.52
N ARG A 80 -8.63 34.34 -6.31
CA ARG A 80 -9.61 34.30 -7.41
C ARG A 80 -11.06 34.23 -6.93
N TRP A 81 -11.27 33.82 -5.69
CA TRP A 81 -12.57 33.67 -5.04
C TRP A 81 -12.76 34.78 -4.00
N ARG A 82 -12.77 36.04 -4.45
CA ARG A 82 -13.11 37.18 -3.57
C ARG A 82 -14.62 37.35 -3.52
N GLU A 83 -15.27 36.54 -2.69
CA GLU A 83 -16.62 36.82 -2.20
C GLU A 83 -16.54 37.20 -0.72
N GLY A 84 -16.59 38.51 -0.44
CA GLY A 84 -17.16 39.04 0.81
C GLY A 84 -16.27 39.17 2.04
N ASP A 85 -15.49 38.17 2.43
CA ASP A 85 -14.98 38.06 3.82
C ASP A 85 -13.44 38.14 3.95
N ASP A 86 -12.82 39.10 3.28
CA ASP A 86 -11.39 39.43 3.45
C ASP A 86 -11.14 40.19 4.78
N GLU A 87 -11.60 39.67 5.93
CA GLU A 87 -11.07 40.13 7.22
C GLU A 87 -9.65 39.56 7.42
N PRO A 88 -8.64 40.41 7.67
CA PRO A 88 -7.32 39.95 8.08
C PRO A 88 -7.42 39.12 9.37
N GLY A 89 -7.25 37.80 9.26
CA GLY A 89 -7.41 36.87 10.39
C GLY A 89 -8.62 35.96 10.31
N GLY A 90 -9.39 35.99 9.21
CA GLY A 90 -10.50 35.07 8.97
C GLY A 90 -10.09 33.59 9.02
N GLU A 91 -10.92 32.80 9.68
CA GLU A 91 -10.71 31.36 9.89
C GLU A 91 -11.31 30.57 8.70
N THR A 92 -10.50 29.81 7.97
CA THR A 92 -10.98 29.01 6.82
C THR A 92 -11.49 27.65 7.29
N PHE A 93 -12.76 27.37 7.06
CA PHE A 93 -13.36 26.09 7.45
C PHE A 93 -13.20 25.01 6.37
N ILE A 94 -12.86 23.79 6.81
CA ILE A 94 -12.75 22.59 5.98
C ILE A 94 -13.55 21.47 6.65
N ASP A 95 -14.56 20.96 5.95
CA ASP A 95 -15.42 19.88 6.46
C ASP A 95 -14.77 18.51 6.25
N GLN A 96 -13.67 18.26 6.97
CA GLN A 96 -12.87 17.03 6.87
C GLN A 96 -12.40 16.55 8.24
N ASP A 97 -11.85 15.33 8.29
CA ASP A 97 -11.34 14.72 9.51
C ASP A 97 -10.04 15.41 9.99
N PRO A 98 -10.01 16.02 11.19
CA PRO A 98 -8.83 16.71 11.69
C PRO A 98 -7.64 15.78 11.93
N ALA A 99 -7.85 14.51 12.31
CA ALA A 99 -6.75 13.57 12.56
C ALA A 99 -6.05 13.18 11.25
N ALA A 100 -6.81 12.99 10.18
CA ALA A 100 -6.26 12.74 8.85
C ALA A 100 -5.52 13.97 8.32
N PHE A 101 -6.06 15.17 8.57
CA PHE A 101 -5.43 16.42 8.16
C PHE A 101 -4.12 16.68 8.91
N ASP A 102 -4.04 16.36 10.20
CA ASP A 102 -2.82 16.55 10.99
C ASP A 102 -1.62 15.74 10.45
N ILE A 103 -1.88 14.51 9.97
CA ILE A 103 -0.87 13.69 9.30
C ILE A 103 -0.38 14.38 8.01
N LEU A 104 -1.30 14.86 7.18
CA LEU A 104 -0.96 15.55 5.94
C LEU A 104 -0.25 16.87 6.19
N LEU A 105 -0.65 17.62 7.22
CA LEU A 105 0.01 18.85 7.62
C LEU A 105 1.43 18.59 8.12
N THR A 106 1.64 17.51 8.86
CA THR A 106 2.97 17.07 9.27
C THR A 106 3.84 16.80 8.04
N TYR A 107 3.32 16.05 7.06
CA TYR A 107 4.00 15.86 5.77
C TYR A 107 4.32 17.19 5.09
N MET A 108 3.37 18.13 4.99
CA MET A 108 3.61 19.43 4.33
C MET A 108 4.72 20.24 5.02
N ARG A 109 4.93 20.05 6.32
CA ARG A 109 5.95 20.75 7.11
C ARG A 109 7.35 20.12 7.01
N CYS A 110 7.45 18.80 6.97
CA CYS A 110 8.74 18.08 7.04
C CYS A 110 9.11 17.29 5.77
N GLY A 111 8.17 17.11 4.84
CA GLY A 111 8.33 16.30 3.63
C GLY A 111 8.32 14.79 3.86
N LEU A 112 8.11 14.31 5.09
CA LEU A 112 8.15 12.88 5.42
C LEU A 112 6.74 12.28 5.40
N VAL A 113 6.58 11.22 4.62
CA VAL A 113 5.34 10.44 4.59
C VAL A 113 5.28 9.54 5.83
N HIS A 114 4.28 9.76 6.67
CA HIS A 114 3.96 8.92 7.80
C HIS A 114 2.52 8.43 7.70
N MET A 115 2.28 7.15 7.96
CA MET A 115 0.96 6.53 7.93
C MET A 115 0.76 5.71 9.22
N PRO A 116 -0.39 5.83 9.90
CA PRO A 116 -0.66 5.08 11.12
C PRO A 116 -0.84 3.59 10.76
N ARG A 117 0.05 2.73 11.28
CA ARG A 117 0.01 1.28 11.01
C ARG A 117 -1.09 0.60 11.81
N GLU A 118 -1.34 1.10 13.02
CA GLU A 118 -2.28 0.54 13.99
C GLU A 118 -3.73 0.92 13.66
N ASP A 119 -3.94 2.03 12.96
CA ASP A 119 -5.26 2.51 12.52
C ASP A 119 -5.33 2.59 11.00
N LEU A 120 -5.61 1.45 10.37
CA LEU A 120 -5.77 1.35 8.92
C LEU A 120 -6.96 2.18 8.40
N TYR A 121 -7.95 2.47 9.25
CA TYR A 121 -9.10 3.29 8.86
C TYR A 121 -8.70 4.76 8.74
N LEU A 122 -7.96 5.29 9.72
CA LEU A 122 -7.37 6.63 9.66
C LEU A 122 -6.38 6.75 8.49
N ALA A 123 -5.57 5.72 8.24
CA ALA A 123 -4.70 5.66 7.07
C ALA A 123 -5.51 5.75 5.75
N LYS A 124 -6.59 4.98 5.60
CA LYS A 124 -7.49 5.08 4.42
C LYS A 124 -8.07 6.49 4.27
N LYS A 125 -8.56 7.10 5.35
CA LYS A 125 -9.06 8.49 5.34
C LYS A 125 -7.99 9.49 4.91
N THR A 126 -6.76 9.33 5.40
CA THR A 126 -5.61 10.18 5.06
C THR A 126 -5.31 10.14 3.57
N LEU A 127 -5.36 8.95 2.95
CA LEU A 127 -5.18 8.80 1.50
C LEU A 127 -6.29 9.49 0.71
N MET A 128 -7.56 9.32 1.11
CA MET A 128 -8.68 9.98 0.44
C MET A 128 -8.62 11.50 0.58
N LEU A 129 -8.21 11.99 1.75
CA LEU A 129 -8.05 13.41 2.00
C LEU A 129 -6.86 14.00 1.21
N ALA A 130 -5.75 13.28 1.08
CA ALA A 130 -4.62 13.69 0.26
C ALA A 130 -5.00 13.83 -1.22
N GLU A 131 -5.82 12.91 -1.75
CA GLU A 131 -6.36 12.99 -3.11
C GLU A 131 -7.30 14.18 -3.27
N TYR A 132 -8.21 14.40 -2.31
CA TYR A 132 -9.13 15.54 -2.30
C TYR A 132 -8.39 16.89 -2.27
N LEU A 133 -7.38 17.02 -1.40
CA LEU A 133 -6.57 18.23 -1.28
C LEU A 133 -5.51 18.37 -2.39
N GLY A 134 -5.37 17.38 -3.27
CA GLY A 134 -4.38 17.40 -4.35
C GLY A 134 -2.93 17.45 -3.86
N ILE A 135 -2.62 16.72 -2.78
CA ILE A 135 -1.26 16.62 -2.20
C ILE A 135 -0.46 15.58 -2.98
N ASN A 136 -0.10 15.93 -4.23
CA ASN A 136 0.47 14.98 -5.19
C ASN A 136 1.80 14.39 -4.74
N GLY A 137 2.67 15.17 -4.11
CA GLY A 137 3.97 14.68 -3.62
C GLY A 137 3.80 13.53 -2.62
N PHE A 138 2.87 13.66 -1.67
CA PHE A 138 2.54 12.61 -0.70
C PHE A 138 2.06 11.33 -1.40
N LEU A 139 1.15 11.47 -2.36
CA LEU A 139 0.59 10.35 -3.10
C LEU A 139 1.63 9.63 -3.97
N ILE A 140 2.53 10.38 -4.61
CA ILE A 140 3.64 9.81 -5.40
C ILE A 140 4.51 8.93 -4.51
N THR A 141 4.96 9.46 -3.37
CA THR A 141 5.83 8.71 -2.45
C THR A 141 5.11 7.48 -1.87
N VAL A 142 3.83 7.59 -1.48
CA VAL A 142 3.03 6.42 -1.01
C VAL A 142 2.97 5.33 -2.08
N LYS A 143 2.65 5.68 -3.33
CA LYS A 143 2.54 4.73 -4.44
C LYS A 143 3.90 4.08 -4.73
N ALA A 144 4.96 4.87 -4.78
CA ALA A 144 6.32 4.43 -5.01
C ALA A 144 6.78 3.42 -3.93
N VAL A 145 6.62 3.76 -2.65
CA VAL A 145 6.94 2.87 -1.52
C VAL A 145 6.14 1.57 -1.59
N THR A 146 4.85 1.65 -1.96
CA THR A 146 3.99 0.47 -2.08
C THR A 146 4.49 -0.48 -3.18
N VAL A 147 4.87 0.05 -4.35
CA VAL A 147 5.45 -0.77 -5.42
C VAL A 147 6.76 -1.41 -4.97
N LYS A 148 7.65 -0.64 -4.33
CA LYS A 148 8.91 -1.14 -3.79
C LYS A 148 8.71 -2.34 -2.85
N ASN A 149 7.76 -2.23 -1.92
CA ASN A 149 7.48 -3.32 -0.98
C ASN A 149 6.90 -4.56 -1.68
N ILE A 150 6.07 -4.39 -2.71
CA ILE A 150 5.43 -5.49 -3.44
C ILE A 150 6.44 -6.23 -4.33
N SER A 151 7.31 -5.51 -5.03
CA SER A 151 8.19 -6.10 -6.05
C SER A 151 9.29 -6.99 -5.47
N ARG A 152 9.64 -6.85 -4.18
CA ARG A 152 10.59 -7.67 -3.39
C ARG A 152 12.01 -7.90 -3.94
N ARG A 153 12.29 -7.61 -5.20
CA ARG A 153 13.55 -7.96 -5.89
C ARG A 153 13.85 -6.96 -7.00
N GLY A 154 14.79 -6.06 -6.73
CA GLY A 154 15.76 -5.49 -7.70
C GLY A 154 15.25 -4.66 -8.89
N GLU A 155 13.97 -4.69 -9.24
CA GLU A 155 13.37 -3.87 -10.30
C GLU A 155 12.94 -2.51 -9.74
N TYR A 156 13.91 -1.79 -9.18
CA TYR A 156 13.69 -0.40 -8.79
C TYR A 156 13.86 0.47 -10.03
N LEU A 157 12.85 1.27 -10.34
CA LEU A 157 12.98 2.34 -11.31
C LEU A 157 13.82 3.47 -10.68
N SER A 158 14.45 4.30 -11.51
CA SER A 158 15.42 5.30 -11.06
C SER A 158 14.85 6.40 -10.16
N ASP A 159 13.53 6.63 -10.20
CA ASP A 159 12.87 7.76 -9.55
C ASP A 159 11.44 7.41 -9.07
N GLU A 160 10.99 8.10 -8.01
CA GLU A 160 9.68 7.84 -7.37
C GLU A 160 8.48 8.10 -8.29
N VAL A 161 8.61 9.01 -9.27
CA VAL A 161 7.52 9.34 -10.19
C VAL A 161 7.25 8.16 -11.12
N SER A 162 8.31 7.54 -11.64
CA SER A 162 8.23 6.33 -12.45
C SER A 162 7.60 5.16 -11.68
N GLU A 163 7.96 4.98 -10.41
CA GLU A 163 7.37 3.94 -9.54
C GLU A 163 5.89 4.21 -9.25
N ALA A 164 5.51 5.46 -9.01
CA ALA A 164 4.11 5.86 -8.86
C ALA A 164 3.31 5.65 -10.16
N ALA A 165 3.89 5.91 -11.32
CA ALA A 165 3.24 5.62 -12.61
C ALA A 165 3.06 4.11 -12.83
N GLN A 166 4.04 3.30 -12.42
CA GLN A 166 3.92 1.84 -12.44
C GLN A 166 2.80 1.36 -11.50
N PHE A 167 2.67 1.97 -10.32
CA PHE A 167 1.55 1.71 -9.41
C PHE A 167 0.21 1.96 -10.11
N ASP A 168 0.05 3.12 -10.73
CA ASP A 168 -1.21 3.52 -11.39
C ASP A 168 -1.53 2.59 -12.58
N SER A 169 -0.52 2.18 -13.35
CA SER A 169 -0.67 1.21 -14.42
C SER A 169 -1.10 -0.16 -13.92
N ARG A 170 -0.67 -0.58 -12.72
CA ARG A 170 -0.90 -1.93 -12.18
C ARG A 170 -2.19 -2.02 -11.37
N PHE A 171 -2.50 -1.00 -10.57
CA PHE A 171 -3.58 -1.02 -9.59
C PHE A 171 -4.72 -0.05 -9.92
N GLY A 172 -4.53 0.85 -10.89
CA GLY A 172 -5.52 1.85 -11.30
C GLY A 172 -5.52 3.08 -10.39
N SER A 173 -6.69 3.63 -10.13
CA SER A 173 -6.83 4.81 -9.27
C SER A 173 -6.53 4.50 -7.80
N LEU A 174 -6.21 5.55 -7.03
CA LEU A 174 -5.98 5.44 -5.58
C LEU A 174 -7.17 4.80 -4.87
N ARG A 175 -8.38 5.22 -5.22
CA ARG A 175 -9.62 4.64 -4.71
C ARG A 175 -9.74 3.14 -5.00
N LEU A 176 -9.45 2.70 -6.22
CA LEU A 176 -9.51 1.28 -6.58
C LEU A 176 -8.47 0.46 -5.79
N ALA A 177 -7.28 1.02 -5.57
CA ALA A 177 -6.26 0.37 -4.76
C ALA A 177 -6.65 0.24 -3.27
N VAL A 178 -7.38 1.22 -2.72
CA VAL A 178 -7.93 1.15 -1.36
C VAL A 178 -9.08 0.14 -1.27
N GLU A 179 -9.96 0.10 -2.27
CA GLU A 179 -11.06 -0.86 -2.36
C GLU A 179 -10.55 -2.31 -2.48
N LYS A 180 -9.44 -2.51 -3.21
CA LYS A 180 -8.75 -3.79 -3.33
C LYS A 180 -7.81 -4.11 -2.17
N GLU A 181 -7.83 -3.32 -1.09
CA GLU A 181 -6.99 -3.54 0.09
C GLU A 181 -5.46 -3.52 -0.17
N ILE A 182 -5.02 -3.01 -1.33
CA ILE A 182 -3.59 -2.81 -1.62
C ILE A 182 -3.05 -1.66 -0.77
N LEU A 183 -3.78 -0.55 -0.72
CA LEU A 183 -3.46 0.58 0.16
C LEU A 183 -4.43 0.62 1.34
N PRO A 184 -3.97 0.93 2.56
CA PRO A 184 -2.58 1.24 2.95
C PRO A 184 -1.74 -0.02 3.30
N ILE A 185 -2.25 -1.23 3.14
CA ILE A 185 -1.60 -2.45 3.67
C ILE A 185 -0.20 -2.64 3.09
N CYS A 186 -0.06 -2.61 1.76
CA CYS A 186 1.20 -2.84 1.07
C CYS A 186 2.17 -1.64 1.14
N PHE A 187 1.72 -0.48 1.63
CA PHE A 187 2.62 0.65 1.93
C PHE A 187 3.56 0.32 3.09
N PHE A 188 3.11 -0.51 4.04
CA PHE A 188 3.95 -0.98 5.11
C PHE A 188 4.85 -2.11 4.62
N PRO A 189 6.15 -2.15 4.97
CA PRO A 189 6.99 -3.30 4.63
C PRO A 189 6.41 -4.59 5.26
N PRO A 190 6.39 -5.70 4.52
CA PRO A 190 5.85 -6.96 5.02
C PRO A 190 6.77 -7.55 6.09
N ASP A 191 6.17 -8.17 7.12
CA ASP A 191 6.90 -9.05 8.03
C ASP A 191 7.11 -10.41 7.37
N ASP A 192 8.28 -11.03 7.61
CA ASP A 192 8.58 -12.37 7.12
C ASP A 192 7.97 -13.46 8.00
N GLY A 193 7.58 -13.14 9.24
CA GLY A 193 6.90 -14.07 10.12
C GLY A 193 5.49 -14.46 9.64
N LEU A 194 5.20 -15.76 9.63
CA LEU A 194 3.86 -16.31 9.42
C LEU A 194 3.44 -17.18 10.60
N LYS A 195 2.27 -16.90 11.16
CA LYS A 195 1.60 -17.74 12.16
C LYS A 195 0.69 -18.72 11.44
N ILE A 196 0.83 -20.01 11.75
CA ILE A 196 -0.02 -21.07 11.21
C ILE A 196 -0.81 -21.65 12.39
N GLN A 197 -2.10 -21.30 12.45
CA GLN A 197 -3.00 -21.74 13.50
C GLN A 197 -3.65 -23.07 13.12
N VAL A 198 -3.43 -24.07 13.97
CA VAL A 198 -4.15 -25.34 14.01
C VAL A 198 -5.00 -25.36 15.27
N VAL A 199 -6.09 -26.14 15.29
CA VAL A 199 -7.11 -26.18 16.35
C VAL A 199 -6.58 -25.95 17.78
N ASP A 200 -5.51 -26.64 18.18
CA ASP A 200 -4.93 -26.57 19.52
C ASP A 200 -3.50 -25.99 19.58
N ARG A 201 -2.88 -25.63 18.45
CA ARG A 201 -1.46 -25.19 18.40
C ARG A 201 -1.21 -24.09 17.36
N THR A 202 -0.27 -23.20 17.66
CA THR A 202 0.22 -22.19 16.71
C THR A 202 1.67 -22.48 16.35
N PHE A 203 1.97 -22.48 15.06
CA PHE A 203 3.32 -22.63 14.53
C PHE A 203 3.79 -21.31 13.92
N TYR A 204 5.12 -21.10 13.89
CA TYR A 204 5.75 -19.93 13.31
C TYR A 204 6.70 -20.39 12.20
N ALA A 205 6.64 -19.72 11.05
CA ALA A 205 7.49 -20.02 9.91
C ALA A 205 7.87 -18.74 9.15
N SER A 206 8.99 -18.78 8.44
CA SER A 206 9.40 -17.72 7.51
C SER A 206 8.64 -17.85 6.20
N LYS A 207 7.96 -16.79 5.77
CA LYS A 207 7.28 -16.74 4.47
C LYS A 207 8.26 -16.92 3.32
N ALA A 208 9.45 -16.33 3.41
CA ALA A 208 10.50 -16.51 2.41
C ALA A 208 10.88 -17.99 2.26
N VAL A 209 11.14 -18.69 3.36
CA VAL A 209 11.48 -20.13 3.34
C VAL A 209 10.33 -20.98 2.79
N LEU A 210 9.09 -20.70 3.21
CA LEU A 210 7.92 -21.43 2.74
C LEU A 210 7.70 -21.23 1.24
N THR A 211 7.76 -19.99 0.76
CA THR A 211 7.55 -19.67 -0.67
C THR A 211 8.67 -20.17 -1.58
N GLU A 212 9.91 -20.24 -1.07
CA GLU A 212 11.06 -20.81 -1.79
C GLU A 212 10.92 -22.33 -1.98
N LYS A 213 10.49 -23.05 -0.92
CA LYS A 213 10.51 -24.51 -0.91
C LYS A 213 9.21 -25.16 -1.36
N SER A 214 8.08 -24.46 -1.24
CA SER A 214 6.74 -24.99 -1.50
C SER A 214 6.01 -24.18 -2.56
N GLY A 215 5.65 -24.84 -3.67
CA GLY A 215 4.80 -24.25 -4.71
C GLY A 215 3.39 -23.92 -4.20
N TYR A 216 2.88 -24.67 -3.22
CA TYR A 216 1.63 -24.36 -2.55
C TYR A 216 1.69 -23.02 -1.81
N PHE A 217 2.68 -22.84 -0.91
CA PHE A 217 2.82 -21.59 -0.15
C PHE A 217 3.21 -20.42 -1.04
N SER A 218 4.01 -20.68 -2.08
CA SER A 218 4.31 -19.70 -3.12
C SER A 218 3.01 -19.14 -3.72
N ARG A 219 2.11 -20.00 -4.23
CA ARG A 219 0.82 -19.53 -4.75
C ARG A 219 -0.04 -18.90 -3.65
N LEU A 220 -0.17 -19.54 -2.49
CA LEU A 220 -1.01 -19.05 -1.40
C LEU A 220 -0.63 -17.62 -0.96
N LEU A 221 0.66 -17.32 -0.83
CA LEU A 221 1.15 -16.05 -0.29
C LEU A 221 1.49 -15.02 -1.38
N THR A 222 1.48 -15.38 -2.66
CA THR A 222 1.90 -14.47 -3.75
C THR A 222 0.88 -14.34 -4.87
N THR A 223 -0.29 -14.99 -4.78
CA THR A 223 -1.37 -14.83 -5.76
C THR A 223 -1.81 -13.38 -5.86
N ASN A 224 -2.10 -12.74 -4.72
CA ASN A 224 -2.34 -11.31 -4.63
C ASN A 224 -1.22 -10.63 -3.81
N PRO A 225 -0.95 -9.34 -4.07
CA PRO A 225 0.07 -8.61 -3.32
C PRO A 225 -0.15 -8.65 -1.80
N GLN A 226 -1.41 -8.50 -1.35
CA GLN A 226 -1.77 -8.48 0.06
C GLN A 226 -1.64 -9.83 0.78
N ASP A 227 -1.62 -10.95 0.05
CA ASP A 227 -1.62 -12.28 0.66
C ASP A 227 -0.34 -12.52 1.48
N TYR A 228 0.78 -11.93 1.05
CA TYR A 228 2.01 -12.00 1.82
C TYR A 228 2.03 -11.10 3.05
N TRP A 229 1.14 -10.10 3.12
CA TRP A 229 0.98 -9.27 4.30
C TRP A 229 0.16 -9.94 5.38
N MET A 230 -0.48 -11.08 5.09
CA MET A 230 -1.14 -11.89 6.10
C MET A 230 -0.14 -12.34 7.16
N ASP A 231 -0.47 -12.13 8.43
CA ASP A 231 0.36 -12.56 9.56
C ASP A 231 -0.05 -13.95 10.06
N THR A 232 -1.26 -14.41 9.71
CA THR A 232 -1.89 -15.61 10.25
C THR A 232 -2.65 -16.37 9.16
N ILE A 233 -2.45 -17.69 9.10
CA ILE A 233 -3.26 -18.61 8.30
C ILE A 233 -3.85 -19.71 9.19
N ILE A 234 -5.05 -20.16 8.86
CA ILE A 234 -5.70 -21.28 9.53
C ILE A 234 -5.42 -22.54 8.73
N CYS A 235 -4.89 -23.57 9.38
CA CYS A 235 -4.56 -24.85 8.78
C CYS A 235 -5.42 -25.96 9.41
N GLY A 236 -6.16 -26.69 8.57
CA GLY A 236 -7.00 -27.81 8.99
C GLY A 236 -6.26 -29.15 9.10
N GLU A 237 -4.93 -29.15 9.01
CA GLU A 237 -4.12 -30.37 9.08
C GLU A 237 -3.84 -30.76 10.53
N ASN A 238 -3.45 -32.02 10.74
CA ASN A 238 -3.08 -32.50 12.06
C ASN A 238 -1.83 -31.76 12.57
N ALA A 239 -1.88 -31.24 13.80
CA ALA A 239 -0.81 -30.44 14.39
C ALA A 239 0.54 -31.18 14.45
N ASP A 240 0.52 -32.50 14.69
CA ASP A 240 1.74 -33.31 14.76
C ASP A 240 2.35 -33.60 13.39
N VAL A 241 1.51 -33.67 12.35
CA VAL A 241 1.96 -33.80 10.96
C VAL A 241 2.54 -32.47 10.50
N LEU A 242 1.86 -31.36 10.78
CA LEU A 242 2.30 -30.02 10.44
C LEU A 242 3.64 -29.68 11.11
N GLN A 243 3.82 -30.00 12.39
CA GLN A 243 5.08 -29.78 13.11
C GLN A 243 6.27 -30.40 12.38
N VAL A 244 6.15 -31.69 12.03
CA VAL A 244 7.23 -32.43 11.37
C VAL A 244 7.48 -31.89 9.97
N VAL A 245 6.42 -31.55 9.21
CA VAL A 245 6.57 -30.99 7.86
C VAL A 245 7.20 -29.60 7.87
N LEU A 246 6.82 -28.73 8.81
CA LEU A 246 7.48 -27.42 8.97
C LEU A 246 8.95 -27.59 9.38
N GLN A 247 9.25 -28.51 10.30
CA GLN A 247 10.62 -28.85 10.66
C GLN A 247 11.41 -29.41 9.48
N MET A 248 10.81 -30.22 8.60
CA MET A 248 11.48 -30.68 7.39
C MET A 248 11.83 -29.52 6.45
N LEU A 249 10.95 -28.54 6.31
CA LEU A 249 11.17 -27.35 5.48
C LEU A 249 12.33 -26.48 6.00
N THR A 250 12.52 -26.41 7.32
CA THR A 250 13.55 -25.54 7.93
C THR A 250 14.83 -26.28 8.29
N CYS A 251 14.74 -27.46 8.92
CA CYS A 251 15.85 -28.26 9.42
C CYS A 251 15.50 -29.78 9.44
N PRO A 252 15.84 -30.53 8.38
CA PRO A 252 15.48 -31.96 8.26
C PRO A 252 15.89 -32.84 9.45
N ASN A 253 17.03 -32.55 10.08
CA ASN A 253 17.52 -33.29 11.24
C ASN A 253 16.60 -33.16 12.47
N SER A 254 15.96 -32.00 12.64
CA SER A 254 14.99 -31.79 13.72
C SER A 254 13.72 -32.62 13.51
N ALA A 255 13.28 -32.75 12.26
CA ALA A 255 12.13 -33.57 11.90
C ALA A 255 12.37 -35.06 12.20
N PHE A 256 13.57 -35.57 11.88
CA PHE A 256 13.98 -36.93 12.20
C PHE A 256 13.83 -37.24 13.70
N THR A 257 14.33 -36.34 14.54
CA THR A 257 14.29 -36.50 16.01
C THR A 257 12.84 -36.54 16.50
N THR A 258 12.01 -35.56 16.09
CA THR A 258 10.60 -35.50 16.46
C THR A 258 9.82 -36.75 16.03
N MET A 259 10.04 -37.23 14.80
CA MET A 259 9.40 -38.46 14.31
C MET A 259 9.81 -39.68 15.13
N THR A 260 11.10 -39.81 15.45
CA THR A 260 11.64 -40.92 16.24
C THR A 260 11.04 -40.92 17.64
N GLU A 261 11.02 -39.79 18.33
CA GLU A 261 10.39 -39.63 19.65
C GLU A 261 8.91 -40.00 19.61
N LYS A 262 8.18 -39.55 18.58
CA LYS A 262 6.76 -39.90 18.36
C LYS A 262 6.57 -41.41 18.30
N PHE A 263 7.39 -42.11 17.50
CA PHE A 263 7.31 -43.56 17.34
C PHE A 263 7.66 -44.35 18.59
N HIS A 264 8.50 -43.80 19.49
CA HIS A 264 8.83 -44.39 20.78
C HIS A 264 7.75 -44.14 21.84
N SER A 265 7.13 -42.95 21.84
CA SER A 265 6.06 -42.59 22.78
C SER A 265 4.80 -43.43 22.61
N VAL A 266 4.52 -43.90 21.39
CA VAL A 266 3.44 -44.84 21.09
C VAL A 266 3.96 -46.26 21.33
N SER A 267 4.15 -46.64 22.59
CA SER A 267 4.62 -47.97 22.97
C SER A 267 3.60 -49.05 22.59
N GLY A 268 4.06 -50.14 21.98
CA GLY A 268 3.28 -51.39 21.80
C GLY A 268 2.54 -51.53 20.47
N GLN A 269 3.20 -52.17 19.49
CA GLN A 269 2.62 -52.91 18.35
C GLN A 269 1.50 -52.29 17.49
N ASN A 270 1.31 -50.98 17.47
CA ASN A 270 0.42 -50.39 16.46
C ASN A 270 1.21 -50.00 15.19
N VAL A 271 1.76 -51.02 14.50
CA VAL A 271 2.43 -50.86 13.18
C VAL A 271 1.52 -50.08 12.21
N LYS A 272 0.20 -50.28 12.33
CA LYS A 272 -0.81 -49.52 11.60
C LYS A 272 -0.73 -48.02 11.89
N PHE A 273 -0.56 -47.61 13.15
CA PHE A 273 -0.42 -46.20 13.51
C PHE A 273 0.81 -45.56 12.86
N ARG A 274 1.98 -46.22 12.94
CA ARG A 274 3.22 -45.71 12.30
C ARG A 274 3.03 -45.53 10.80
N HIS A 275 2.39 -46.52 10.15
CA HIS A 275 2.09 -46.45 8.73
C HIS A 275 1.12 -45.31 8.39
N PHE A 276 0.01 -45.16 9.13
CA PHE A 276 -0.93 -44.05 8.92
C PHE A 276 -0.29 -42.67 9.14
N TYR A 277 0.58 -42.54 10.16
CA TYR A 277 1.26 -41.29 10.45
C TYR A 277 2.26 -40.90 9.34
N VAL A 278 3.09 -41.84 8.89
CA VAL A 278 4.00 -41.62 7.75
C VAL A 278 3.22 -41.30 6.48
N GLN A 279 2.14 -42.04 6.22
CA GLN A 279 1.29 -41.80 5.05
C GLN A 279 0.67 -40.40 5.09
N ALA A 280 0.24 -39.92 6.27
CA ALA A 280 -0.29 -38.56 6.44
C ALA A 280 0.79 -37.50 6.15
N ILE A 281 2.02 -37.70 6.63
CA ILE A 281 3.17 -36.81 6.34
C ILE A 281 3.45 -36.76 4.83
N LEU A 282 3.56 -37.91 4.17
CA LEU A 282 3.83 -37.99 2.73
C LEU A 282 2.71 -37.33 1.92
N THR A 283 1.45 -37.57 2.29
CA THR A 283 0.29 -36.92 1.68
C THR A 283 0.36 -35.40 1.82
N TYR A 284 0.80 -34.89 2.98
CA TYR A 284 0.93 -33.46 3.18
C TYR A 284 2.11 -32.85 2.40
N ILE A 285 3.24 -33.55 2.31
CA ILE A 285 4.36 -33.15 1.44
C ILE A 285 3.93 -33.03 -0.02
N ASP A 286 3.14 -33.98 -0.52
CA ASP A 286 2.63 -33.93 -1.88
C ASP A 286 1.67 -32.75 -2.08
N LYS A 287 0.80 -32.46 -1.11
CA LYS A 287 -0.05 -31.26 -1.11
C LYS A 287 0.76 -29.96 -1.17
N LEU A 288 1.93 -29.91 -0.52
CA LEU A 288 2.78 -28.72 -0.50
C LEU A 288 3.48 -28.43 -1.83
N GLN A 289 3.49 -29.39 -2.77
CA GLN A 289 4.10 -29.23 -4.09
C GLN A 289 5.55 -28.72 -3.97
N LEU A 290 6.35 -29.44 -3.17
CA LEU A 290 7.75 -29.09 -2.94
C LEU A 290 8.57 -29.23 -4.23
N HIS A 291 9.65 -28.45 -4.35
CA HIS A 291 10.60 -28.59 -5.45
C HIS A 291 11.16 -30.03 -5.50
N VAL A 292 11.35 -30.59 -6.70
CA VAL A 292 11.62 -32.04 -6.90
C VAL A 292 12.80 -32.52 -6.05
N ASP A 293 13.96 -31.86 -6.16
CA ASP A 293 15.16 -32.24 -5.40
C ASP A 293 14.97 -32.17 -3.88
N PHE A 294 14.17 -31.20 -3.42
CA PHE A 294 13.89 -31.03 -2.00
C PHE A 294 12.88 -32.08 -1.49
N ARG A 295 11.88 -32.41 -2.30
CA ARG A 295 10.90 -33.47 -2.03
C ARG A 295 11.59 -34.81 -1.84
N ASP A 296 12.51 -35.17 -2.74
CA ASP A 296 13.18 -36.46 -2.69
C ASP A 296 14.04 -36.63 -1.44
N ASN A 297 14.73 -35.57 -1.00
CA ASN A 297 15.45 -35.55 0.27
C ASN A 297 14.53 -35.75 1.48
N CYS A 298 13.35 -35.12 1.48
CA CYS A 298 12.36 -35.31 2.55
C CYS A 298 11.84 -36.76 2.58
N VAL A 299 11.51 -37.33 1.43
CA VAL A 299 11.03 -38.72 1.31
C VAL A 299 12.09 -39.72 1.76
N GLN A 300 13.36 -39.50 1.39
CA GLN A 300 14.47 -40.33 1.86
C GLN A 300 14.62 -40.27 3.38
N THR A 301 14.54 -39.07 3.96
CA THR A 301 14.60 -38.87 5.42
C THR A 301 13.48 -39.62 6.14
N ILE A 302 12.24 -39.51 5.64
CA ILE A 302 11.07 -40.22 6.18
C ILE A 302 11.25 -41.73 6.09
N THR A 303 11.69 -42.23 4.94
CA THR A 303 11.88 -43.66 4.69
C THR A 303 12.97 -44.24 5.61
N HIS A 304 14.07 -43.52 5.78
CA HIS A 304 15.13 -43.91 6.72
C HIS A 304 14.62 -43.95 8.16
N THR A 305 13.83 -42.95 8.57
CA THR A 305 13.27 -42.88 9.94
C THR A 305 12.25 -43.99 10.20
N PHE A 306 11.46 -44.38 9.20
CA PHE A 306 10.46 -45.45 9.35
C PHE A 306 11.10 -46.84 9.47
N ASN A 307 12.26 -47.04 8.83
CA ASN A 307 12.99 -48.31 8.84
C ASN A 307 13.97 -48.45 10.02
N ALA A 308 14.25 -47.36 10.75
CA ALA A 308 15.08 -47.34 11.95
C ALA A 308 14.31 -47.80 13.19
#